data_AF-A0A4U5QW55-F1
#
_entry.id   AF-A0A4U5QW55-F1
#
_cell.length_a   1.000
_cell.length_b   1.000
_cell.length_c   1.000
_cell.angle_alpha   90.00
_cell.angle_beta   90.00
_cell.angle_gamma   90.00
#
_symmetry.space_group_name_H-M   'P 1'
#
loop_
_entity.id
_entity.type
_entity.pdbx_description
1 polymer ?
#
loop_
_entity_poly.entity_id
_entity_poly.type
_entity_poly.pdbx_seq_one_letter_code
_entity_poly.pdbx_strand_id
1 'polypeptide(L)'
;MNMLHFAVLFALLFSSSSHAADFCVAKLKGAGSPAGYACRMPSKVTVDDFVFTGLGFAGNTTNIISAAVTPAFVQQFPGVNGLGLSMARLDIAPAGVIPMHTHPGASEILFVVQGKITAGFISSSANTVYVKTLKKGDVMVFPRGLLHFQINAAGINAIAVVSFSDPDPGLQITDFAFFANDLSSELLEKSTFLDDAQVKKLKKVLGGTG
;
A
#
# COMPACT_ATOMS: atom_id res chain seq x y z
N MET A 1 6.40 -26.49 -55.66
CA MET A 1 5.05 -25.94 -55.38
C MET A 1 5.11 -25.09 -54.13
N ASN A 2 5.13 -23.78 -54.36
CA ASN A 2 4.78 -22.64 -53.52
C ASN A 2 4.96 -22.71 -51.99
N MET A 3 6.03 -22.04 -51.55
CA MET A 3 5.98 -21.06 -50.46
C MET A 3 4.64 -20.30 -50.42
N LEU A 4 4.15 -20.06 -49.21
CA LEU A 4 3.44 -18.84 -48.76
C LEU A 4 2.17 -19.14 -47.94
N HIS A 5 2.29 -19.82 -46.80
CA HIS A 5 1.24 -19.77 -45.76
C HIS A 5 1.83 -19.72 -44.33
N PHE A 6 3.05 -19.19 -44.19
CA PHE A 6 3.57 -18.65 -42.93
C PHE A 6 3.38 -17.14 -42.98
N ALA A 7 2.13 -16.68 -42.98
CA ALA A 7 1.82 -15.27 -43.00
C ALA A 7 0.58 -15.00 -42.13
N VAL A 8 0.87 -14.38 -40.98
CA VAL A 8 -0.01 -13.44 -40.31
C VAL A 8 -1.26 -14.04 -39.67
N LEU A 9 -1.13 -14.50 -38.43
CA LEU A 9 -2.16 -14.23 -37.42
C LEU A 9 -1.55 -14.14 -36.00
N PHE A 10 -0.43 -13.44 -35.88
CA PHE A 10 -0.05 -12.86 -34.60
C PHE A 10 -0.86 -11.58 -34.44
N ALA A 11 -2.15 -11.74 -34.14
CA ALA A 11 -2.96 -10.64 -33.63
C ALA A 11 -2.41 -10.32 -32.24
N LEU A 12 -1.42 -9.42 -32.20
CA LEU A 12 -1.08 -8.63 -31.03
C LEU A 12 -2.32 -7.82 -30.66
N LEU A 13 -3.25 -8.47 -29.95
CA LEU A 13 -4.21 -7.77 -29.12
C LEU A 13 -3.44 -7.31 -27.87
N PHE A 14 -2.54 -6.34 -28.06
CA PHE A 14 -2.30 -5.36 -27.00
C PHE A 14 -3.56 -4.51 -26.91
N SER A 15 -4.61 -5.08 -26.34
CA SER A 15 -5.75 -4.32 -25.85
C SER A 15 -5.35 -3.66 -24.53
N SER A 16 -4.27 -2.88 -24.54
CA SER A 16 -4.22 -1.75 -23.62
C SER A 16 -5.27 -0.79 -24.15
N SER A 17 -6.53 -1.00 -23.72
CA SER A 17 -7.60 -0.03 -23.87
C SER A 17 -7.26 1.19 -23.00
N SER A 18 -6.14 1.84 -23.27
CA SER A 18 -5.94 3.23 -22.90
C SER A 18 -6.84 4.02 -23.84
N HIS A 19 -8.14 4.03 -23.56
CA HIS A 19 -8.90 5.22 -23.88
C HIS A 19 -8.18 6.32 -23.12
N ALA A 20 -7.36 7.10 -23.83
CA ALA A 20 -6.66 8.27 -23.31
C ALA A 20 -7.73 9.33 -23.03
N ALA A 21 -8.54 9.08 -22.01
CA ALA A 21 -9.39 10.06 -21.38
C ALA A 21 -8.50 10.82 -20.39
N ASP A 22 -8.64 12.14 -20.34
CA ASP A 22 -7.88 12.98 -19.41
C ASP A 22 -8.09 12.55 -17.95
N PHE A 23 -9.29 12.04 -17.62
CA PHE A 23 -9.64 11.54 -16.29
C PHE A 23 -10.77 10.50 -16.33
N CYS A 24 -10.87 9.73 -15.24
CA CYS A 24 -11.95 8.77 -14.99
C CYS A 24 -12.32 8.76 -13.50
N VAL A 25 -13.02 9.79 -13.00
CA VAL A 25 -13.42 9.84 -11.58
C VAL A 25 -14.25 8.60 -11.23
N ALA A 26 -13.83 7.83 -10.22
CA ALA A 26 -14.44 6.56 -9.87
C ALA A 26 -15.91 6.69 -9.45
N LYS A 27 -16.75 5.77 -9.95
CA LYS A 27 -18.10 5.55 -9.47
C LYS A 27 -18.09 4.49 -8.35
N LEU A 28 -17.94 4.95 -7.11
CA LEU A 28 -17.82 4.06 -5.93
C LEU A 28 -19.08 3.25 -5.59
N LYS A 29 -20.28 3.64 -6.05
CA LYS A 29 -21.55 2.92 -5.81
C LYS A 29 -21.68 1.60 -6.60
N GLY A 30 -20.58 1.03 -7.08
CA GLY A 30 -20.52 -0.26 -7.78
C GLY A 30 -19.33 -1.08 -7.31
N ALA A 31 -19.27 -2.35 -7.71
CA ALA A 31 -18.12 -3.18 -7.42
C ALA A 31 -16.88 -2.63 -8.16
N GLY A 32 -15.81 -2.37 -7.41
CA GLY A 32 -14.49 -2.23 -8.00
C GLY A 32 -14.03 -3.57 -8.57
N SER A 33 -13.01 -3.53 -9.42
CA SER A 33 -12.31 -4.71 -9.92
C SER A 33 -10.80 -4.53 -9.71
N PRO A 34 -9.99 -5.58 -9.90
CA PRO A 34 -8.53 -5.41 -9.98
C PRO A 34 -8.08 -4.43 -11.08
N ALA A 35 -8.95 -4.11 -12.06
CA ALA A 35 -8.70 -3.10 -13.08
C ALA A 35 -9.20 -1.69 -12.69
N GLY A 36 -9.67 -1.49 -11.46
CA GLY A 36 -10.22 -0.23 -10.96
C GLY A 36 -11.75 -0.12 -11.04
N TYR A 37 -12.25 1.11 -11.05
CA TYR A 37 -13.68 1.44 -11.03
C TYR A 37 -14.16 2.01 -12.37
N ALA A 38 -15.44 1.79 -12.67
CA ALA A 38 -16.11 2.49 -13.78
C ALA A 38 -16.13 4.02 -13.55
N CYS A 39 -16.03 4.78 -14.63
CA CYS A 39 -16.02 6.25 -14.57
C CYS A 39 -17.41 6.83 -14.32
N ARG A 40 -17.47 7.96 -13.61
CA ARG A 40 -18.62 8.88 -13.63
C ARG A 40 -18.71 9.58 -15.00
N MET A 41 -19.91 10.04 -15.35
CA MET A 41 -20.11 10.86 -16.54
C MET A 41 -19.35 12.19 -16.40
N PRO A 42 -18.58 12.64 -17.40
CA PRO A 42 -17.82 13.90 -17.30
C PRO A 42 -18.69 15.12 -16.99
N SER A 43 -19.94 15.16 -17.49
CA SER A 43 -20.91 16.22 -17.21
C SER A 43 -21.39 16.30 -15.74
N LYS A 44 -21.02 15.32 -14.92
CA LYS A 44 -21.31 15.25 -13.48
C LYS A 44 -20.06 15.38 -12.62
N VAL A 45 -18.89 15.63 -13.23
CA VAL A 45 -17.62 15.83 -12.54
C VAL A 45 -17.39 17.33 -12.36
N THR A 46 -16.82 17.71 -11.22
CA THR A 46 -16.49 19.09 -10.84
C THR A 46 -15.06 19.18 -10.33
N VAL A 47 -14.55 20.40 -10.12
CA VAL A 47 -13.20 20.60 -9.57
C VAL A 47 -13.00 19.90 -8.21
N ASP A 48 -14.07 19.79 -7.41
CA ASP A 48 -14.02 19.16 -6.09
C ASP A 48 -13.71 17.66 -6.17
N ASP A 49 -14.00 17.00 -7.30
CA ASP A 49 -13.65 15.59 -7.51
C ASP A 49 -12.13 15.38 -7.70
N PHE A 50 -11.36 16.45 -7.92
CA PHE A 50 -9.91 16.44 -8.13
C PHE A 50 -9.13 17.01 -6.92
N VAL A 51 -9.81 17.32 -5.82
CA VAL A 51 -9.19 17.86 -4.60
C VAL A 51 -9.50 16.95 -3.42
N PHE A 52 -8.46 16.54 -2.69
CA PHE A 52 -8.61 15.80 -1.44
C PHE A 52 -7.98 16.56 -0.29
N THR A 53 -8.80 16.95 0.69
CA THR A 53 -8.36 17.73 1.85
C THR A 53 -8.03 16.88 3.07
N GLY A 54 -8.36 15.58 3.05
CA GLY A 54 -8.26 14.69 4.21
C GLY A 54 -6.85 14.56 4.79
N LEU A 55 -5.80 14.70 3.97
CA LEU A 55 -4.41 14.64 4.43
C LEU A 55 -3.97 15.88 5.26
N GLY A 56 -4.79 16.93 5.30
CA GLY A 56 -4.53 18.11 6.13
C GLY A 56 -4.65 17.87 7.63
N PHE A 57 -5.32 16.78 8.04
CA PHE A 57 -5.62 16.50 9.44
C PHE A 57 -4.76 15.35 9.98
N ALA A 58 -4.41 15.42 11.26
CA ALA A 58 -3.65 14.36 11.92
C ALA A 58 -4.57 13.17 12.24
N GLY A 59 -4.07 11.96 12.00
CA GLY A 59 -4.75 10.72 12.40
C GLY A 59 -4.67 10.45 13.91
N ASN A 60 -5.57 9.59 14.41
CA ASN A 60 -5.58 9.21 15.82
C ASN A 60 -4.51 8.13 16.12
N THR A 61 -3.50 8.50 16.89
CA THR A 61 -2.39 7.61 17.29
C THR A 61 -2.60 6.91 18.64
N THR A 62 -3.77 7.03 19.28
CA THR A 62 -4.07 6.34 20.56
C THR A 62 -4.52 4.91 20.27
N ASN A 63 -3.58 4.06 19.86
CA ASN A 63 -3.81 2.66 19.50
C ASN A 63 -2.55 1.81 19.72
N ILE A 64 -2.63 0.50 19.49
CA ILE A 64 -1.55 -0.46 19.83
C ILE A 64 -0.24 -0.21 19.09
N ILE A 65 -0.30 0.39 17.89
CA ILE A 65 0.90 0.71 17.09
C ILE A 65 1.36 2.15 17.28
N SER A 66 0.62 2.95 18.05
CA SER A 66 0.90 4.37 18.29
C SER A 66 1.09 5.20 17.01
N ALA A 67 0.33 4.86 15.96
CA ALA A 67 0.44 5.47 14.64
C ALA A 67 -0.90 5.49 13.91
N ALA A 68 -1.03 6.34 12.91
CA ALA A 68 -2.19 6.42 12.03
C ALA A 68 -1.76 6.58 10.57
N VAL A 69 -2.46 5.87 9.69
CA VAL A 69 -2.34 6.01 8.23
C VAL A 69 -3.66 6.59 7.71
N THR A 70 -3.61 7.76 7.09
CA THR A 70 -4.77 8.38 6.45
C THR A 70 -4.63 8.23 4.93
N PRO A 71 -5.38 7.31 4.29
CA PRO A 71 -5.28 7.07 2.86
C PRO A 71 -6.00 8.14 2.04
N ALA A 72 -5.40 8.47 0.89
CA ALA A 72 -6.00 9.16 -0.23
C ALA A 72 -5.98 8.22 -1.45
N PHE A 73 -6.51 7.01 -1.27
CA PHE A 73 -6.64 5.99 -2.32
C PHE A 73 -7.95 6.21 -3.06
N VAL A 74 -8.21 5.44 -4.12
CA VAL A 74 -9.41 5.60 -4.96
C VAL A 74 -10.73 5.59 -4.16
N GLN A 75 -10.79 4.88 -3.04
CA GLN A 75 -11.99 4.83 -2.19
C GLN A 75 -12.24 6.13 -1.41
N GLN A 76 -11.19 6.89 -1.06
CA GLN A 76 -11.29 8.19 -0.37
C GLN A 76 -11.18 9.37 -1.33
N PHE A 77 -10.42 9.21 -2.42
CA PHE A 77 -10.15 10.21 -3.42
C PHE A 77 -10.43 9.64 -4.84
N PRO A 78 -11.71 9.59 -5.26
CA PRO A 78 -12.12 8.98 -6.54
C PRO A 78 -11.45 9.55 -7.79
N GLY A 79 -10.91 10.77 -7.72
CA GLY A 79 -10.22 11.43 -8.82
C GLY A 79 -8.93 10.73 -9.28
N VAL A 80 -8.32 9.89 -8.44
CA VAL A 80 -7.07 9.16 -8.80
C VAL A 80 -7.30 7.90 -9.64
N ASN A 81 -8.56 7.49 -9.83
CA ASN A 81 -8.91 6.27 -10.54
C ASN A 81 -8.37 6.28 -11.98
N GLY A 82 -7.62 5.25 -12.34
CA GLY A 82 -6.98 5.10 -13.65
C GLY A 82 -5.72 5.94 -13.87
N LEU A 83 -5.31 6.79 -12.91
CA LEU A 83 -4.14 7.66 -13.05
C LEU A 83 -2.81 7.01 -12.61
N GLY A 84 -2.86 5.80 -12.06
CA GLY A 84 -1.65 5.07 -11.62
C GLY A 84 -0.95 5.71 -10.43
N LEU A 85 -1.65 6.52 -9.63
CA LEU A 85 -1.09 7.18 -8.45
C LEU A 85 -2.08 7.25 -7.29
N SER A 86 -1.56 7.32 -6.08
CA SER A 86 -2.31 7.71 -4.87
C SER A 86 -1.36 8.25 -3.80
N MET A 87 -1.90 8.63 -2.65
CA MET A 87 -1.13 9.15 -1.53
C MET A 87 -1.66 8.66 -0.19
N ALA A 88 -0.86 8.79 0.87
CA ALA A 88 -1.32 8.71 2.24
C ALA A 88 -0.51 9.63 3.14
N ARG A 89 -1.06 9.96 4.31
CA ARG A 89 -0.36 10.64 5.40
C ARG A 89 -0.09 9.63 6.52
N LEU A 90 1.11 9.73 7.09
CA LEU A 90 1.52 8.99 8.27
C LEU A 90 1.68 9.97 9.44
N ASP A 91 0.96 9.72 10.53
CA ASP A 91 1.19 10.34 11.84
C ASP A 91 1.69 9.25 12.79
N ILE A 92 2.92 9.41 13.30
CA ILE A 92 3.56 8.40 14.14
C ILE A 92 3.93 9.06 15.47
N ALA A 93 3.28 8.66 16.56
CA ALA A 93 3.57 9.17 17.91
C ALA A 93 4.95 8.67 18.39
N PRO A 94 5.52 9.18 19.50
CA PRO A 94 6.81 8.71 20.01
C PRO A 94 6.82 7.19 20.18
N ALA A 95 7.87 6.54 19.67
CA ALA A 95 8.01 5.07 19.61
C ALA A 95 6.91 4.32 18.80
N GLY A 96 6.03 5.04 18.10
CA GLY A 96 5.04 4.42 17.22
C GLY A 96 5.66 3.78 15.97
N VAL A 97 4.88 2.88 15.38
CA VAL A 97 5.33 2.02 14.29
C VAL A 97 4.25 1.87 13.22
N ILE A 98 4.67 1.93 11.96
CA ILE A 98 3.97 1.26 10.88
C ILE A 98 4.67 -0.09 10.73
N PRO A 99 4.01 -1.19 11.14
CA PRO A 99 4.65 -2.51 11.29
C PRO A 99 5.13 -3.05 9.94
N MET A 100 5.87 -4.16 9.97
CA MET A 100 6.34 -4.79 8.73
C MET A 100 5.15 -5.10 7.82
N HIS A 101 5.18 -4.56 6.59
CA HIS A 101 4.10 -4.68 5.63
C HIS A 101 4.59 -4.60 4.20
N THR A 102 3.69 -4.88 3.26
CA THR A 102 3.93 -4.77 1.82
C THR A 102 2.72 -4.18 1.09
N HIS A 103 2.99 -3.57 -0.06
CA HIS A 103 2.03 -3.09 -1.05
C HIS A 103 2.16 -3.93 -2.32
N PRO A 104 1.26 -4.92 -2.56
CA PRO A 104 1.35 -5.77 -3.74
C PRO A 104 1.18 -4.99 -5.06
N GLY A 105 0.37 -3.93 -5.05
CA GLY A 105 0.00 -3.17 -6.25
C GLY A 105 0.97 -2.04 -6.61
N ALA A 106 1.77 -1.53 -5.67
CA ALA A 106 2.50 -0.28 -5.88
C ALA A 106 3.90 -0.26 -5.28
N SER A 107 4.80 0.51 -5.90
CA SER A 107 5.96 1.07 -5.19
C SER A 107 5.50 2.30 -4.38
N GLU A 108 6.19 2.58 -3.28
CA GLU A 108 5.94 3.73 -2.42
C GLU A 108 7.15 4.67 -2.42
N ILE A 109 6.89 5.98 -2.37
CA ILE A 109 7.88 7.01 -2.06
C ILE A 109 7.41 7.76 -0.82
N LEU A 110 8.23 7.76 0.22
CA LEU A 110 8.00 8.46 1.47
C LEU A 110 8.81 9.76 1.52
N PHE A 111 8.16 10.85 1.93
CA PHE A 111 8.76 12.14 2.24
C PHE A 111 8.51 12.52 3.70
N VAL A 112 9.57 12.80 4.46
CA VAL A 112 9.45 13.17 5.88
C VAL A 112 9.13 14.67 6.01
N VAL A 113 7.96 14.98 6.59
CA VAL A 113 7.50 16.35 6.82
C VAL A 113 7.98 16.89 8.18
N GLN A 114 7.96 16.04 9.22
CA GLN A 114 8.32 16.41 10.59
C GLN A 114 8.96 15.22 11.32
N GLY A 115 9.89 15.52 12.24
CA GLY A 115 10.47 14.52 13.12
C GLY A 115 11.60 13.72 12.46
N LYS A 116 11.77 12.47 12.93
CA LYS A 116 12.73 11.51 12.39
C LYS A 116 12.08 10.13 12.32
N ILE A 117 12.29 9.42 11.23
CA ILE A 117 11.70 8.09 11.00
C ILE A 117 12.82 7.13 10.64
N THR A 118 13.01 6.07 11.43
CA THR A 118 13.82 4.94 10.99
C THR A 118 12.94 4.07 10.10
N ALA A 119 13.31 4.00 8.82
CA ALA A 119 12.59 3.21 7.84
C ALA A 119 13.55 2.28 7.10
N GLY A 120 13.00 1.20 6.55
CA GLY A 120 13.79 0.26 5.78
C GLY A 120 12.96 -0.78 5.06
N PHE A 121 13.60 -1.47 4.11
CA PHE A 121 13.01 -2.59 3.38
C PHE A 121 13.99 -3.76 3.26
N ILE A 122 13.46 -4.93 2.92
CA ILE A 122 14.23 -6.16 2.72
C ILE A 122 14.17 -6.52 1.24
N SER A 123 15.32 -6.63 0.56
CA SER A 123 15.37 -7.04 -0.85
C SER A 123 15.01 -8.51 -1.01
N SER A 124 14.19 -8.84 -2.01
CA SER A 124 13.81 -10.23 -2.30
C SER A 124 14.95 -11.10 -2.86
N SER A 125 15.97 -10.51 -3.49
CA SER A 125 17.04 -11.28 -4.16
C SER A 125 18.03 -11.91 -3.19
N ALA A 126 18.30 -11.26 -2.05
CA ALA A 126 19.35 -11.66 -1.12
C ALA A 126 18.97 -11.46 0.36
N ASN A 127 17.71 -11.12 0.65
CA ASN A 127 17.24 -10.73 1.99
C ASN A 127 18.09 -9.62 2.65
N THR A 128 18.77 -8.80 1.84
CA THR A 128 19.56 -7.67 2.33
C THR A 128 18.63 -6.61 2.91
N VAL A 129 18.94 -6.17 4.14
CA VAL A 129 18.17 -5.16 4.85
C VAL A 129 18.77 -3.78 4.58
N TYR A 130 17.97 -2.86 4.05
CA TYR A 130 18.34 -1.47 3.80
C TYR A 130 17.59 -0.59 4.79
N VAL A 131 18.30 -0.03 5.78
CA VAL A 131 17.70 0.77 6.86
C VAL A 131 18.40 2.11 7.01
N LYS A 132 17.62 3.18 7.23
CA LYS A 132 18.14 4.50 7.57
C LYS A 132 17.20 5.27 8.47
N THR A 133 17.75 6.07 9.39
CA THR A 133 16.99 7.12 10.08
C THR A 133 16.94 8.36 9.20
N LEU A 134 15.75 8.58 8.64
CA LEU A 134 15.38 9.73 7.82
C LEU A 134 15.05 10.94 8.71
N LYS A 135 15.38 12.13 8.24
CA LYS A 135 15.08 13.43 8.86
C LYS A 135 14.11 14.20 7.99
N LYS A 136 13.52 15.27 8.52
CA LYS A 136 12.70 16.21 7.75
C LYS A 136 13.38 16.58 6.42
N GLY A 137 12.64 16.42 5.32
CA GLY A 137 13.10 16.68 3.95
C GLY A 137 13.70 15.47 3.23
N ASP A 138 14.06 14.40 3.96
CA ASP A 138 14.56 13.17 3.34
C ASP A 138 13.43 12.41 2.63
N VAL A 139 13.81 11.72 1.55
CA VAL A 139 12.95 10.84 0.76
C VAL A 139 13.49 9.42 0.80
N MET A 140 12.61 8.42 0.88
CA MET A 140 12.96 7.01 0.72
C MET A 140 11.98 6.33 -0.22
N VAL A 141 12.49 5.44 -1.08
CA VAL A 141 11.68 4.60 -1.97
C VAL A 141 11.56 3.19 -1.41
N PHE A 142 10.37 2.61 -1.51
CA PHE A 142 10.08 1.21 -1.20
C PHE A 142 9.60 0.53 -2.49
N PRO A 143 10.38 -0.41 -3.05
CA PRO A 143 10.00 -1.11 -4.27
C PRO A 143 8.73 -1.96 -4.08
N ARG A 144 7.90 -2.04 -5.14
CA ARG A 144 6.65 -2.80 -5.15
C ARG A 144 6.81 -4.20 -4.57
N GLY A 145 5.91 -4.56 -3.66
CA GLY A 145 5.81 -5.90 -3.10
C GLY A 145 6.87 -6.24 -2.04
N LEU A 146 7.85 -5.38 -1.77
CA LEU A 146 8.86 -5.65 -0.74
C LEU A 146 8.37 -5.32 0.67
N LEU A 147 8.75 -6.18 1.62
CA LEU A 147 8.52 -5.95 3.04
C LEU A 147 9.32 -4.75 3.52
N HIS A 148 8.64 -3.81 4.18
CA HIS A 148 9.22 -2.59 4.71
C HIS A 148 8.46 -2.09 5.95
N PHE A 149 9.03 -1.10 6.63
CA PHE A 149 8.50 -0.58 7.89
C PHE A 149 8.90 0.89 8.11
N GLN A 150 8.22 1.56 9.04
CA GLN A 150 8.57 2.89 9.53
C GLN A 150 8.41 2.94 11.05
N ILE A 151 9.43 3.40 11.77
CA ILE A 151 9.42 3.58 13.23
C ILE A 151 9.76 5.02 13.54
N ASN A 152 8.99 5.65 14.43
CA ASN A 152 9.35 6.97 14.92
C ASN A 152 10.65 6.91 15.74
N ALA A 153 11.67 7.60 15.25
CA ALA A 153 12.99 7.70 15.88
C ALA A 153 13.19 9.02 16.61
N ALA A 154 12.16 9.86 16.67
CA ALA A 154 12.12 11.09 17.45
C ALA A 154 11.33 10.87 18.75
N GLY A 155 11.75 11.54 19.82
CA GLY A 155 10.97 11.62 21.07
C GLY A 155 9.73 12.51 20.98
N ILE A 156 9.31 12.87 19.76
CA ILE A 156 8.16 13.73 19.43
C ILE A 156 7.41 13.10 18.25
N ASN A 157 6.20 13.57 17.94
CA ASN A 157 5.47 13.09 16.76
C ASN A 157 6.27 13.30 15.46
N ALA A 158 6.35 12.24 14.66
CA ALA A 158 6.86 12.26 13.30
C ALA A 158 5.69 12.25 12.30
N ILE A 159 5.85 12.99 11.21
CA ILE A 159 4.86 13.11 10.14
C ILE A 159 5.56 12.84 8.81
N ALA A 160 4.96 11.98 8.00
CA ALA A 160 5.39 11.76 6.62
C ALA A 160 4.20 11.76 5.67
N VAL A 161 4.48 12.05 4.41
CA VAL A 161 3.54 11.88 3.31
C VAL A 161 4.15 10.89 2.34
N VAL A 162 3.33 9.93 1.90
CA VAL A 162 3.75 8.88 0.99
C VAL A 162 2.94 8.97 -0.29
N SER A 163 3.55 8.59 -1.41
CA SER A 163 2.89 8.44 -2.70
C SER A 163 3.12 7.05 -3.26
N PHE A 164 2.12 6.51 -3.94
CA PHE A 164 2.13 5.17 -4.49
C PHE A 164 1.98 5.20 -6.00
N SER A 165 2.59 4.24 -6.69
CA SER A 165 2.46 4.05 -8.14
C SER A 165 1.20 3.25 -8.54
N ASP A 166 0.11 3.38 -7.77
CA ASP A 166 -1.20 2.77 -8.03
C ASP A 166 -2.31 3.53 -7.27
N PRO A 167 -3.51 3.71 -7.84
CA PRO A 167 -4.66 4.28 -7.14
C PRO A 167 -5.16 3.46 -5.93
N ASP A 168 -4.88 2.16 -5.90
CA ASP A 168 -5.19 1.24 -4.80
C ASP A 168 -3.99 0.31 -4.56
N PRO A 169 -2.98 0.74 -3.77
CA PRO A 169 -1.72 0.01 -3.63
C PRO A 169 -1.87 -1.37 -2.97
N GLY A 170 -3.01 -1.65 -2.34
CA GLY A 170 -3.21 -2.76 -1.42
C GLY A 170 -2.36 -2.61 -0.16
N LEU A 171 -2.67 -3.35 0.90
CA LEU A 171 -1.87 -3.37 2.12
C LEU A 171 -1.93 -4.76 2.74
N GLN A 172 -0.78 -5.34 3.03
CA GLN A 172 -0.69 -6.58 3.79
C GLN A 172 0.33 -6.39 4.92
N ILE A 173 -0.16 -6.34 6.16
CA ILE A 173 0.66 -6.34 7.36
C ILE A 173 1.09 -7.78 7.63
N THR A 174 2.39 -8.02 7.77
CA THR A 174 2.96 -9.37 7.89
C THR A 174 2.39 -10.12 9.09
N ASP A 175 2.30 -9.47 10.25
CA ASP A 175 1.79 -10.10 11.46
C ASP A 175 0.31 -10.49 11.34
N PHE A 176 -0.50 -9.68 10.65
CA PHE A 176 -1.91 -10.02 10.42
C PHE A 176 -2.07 -11.14 9.38
N ALA A 177 -1.22 -11.17 8.36
CA ALA A 177 -1.20 -12.23 7.37
C ALA A 177 -0.84 -13.60 7.98
N PHE A 178 -0.03 -13.63 9.05
CA PHE A 178 0.25 -14.86 9.77
C PHE A 178 -0.75 -15.16 10.88
N PHE A 179 -1.16 -14.17 11.68
CA PHE A 179 -1.79 -14.45 12.99
C PHE A 179 -3.18 -13.86 13.19
N ALA A 180 -3.71 -13.03 12.27
CA ALA A 180 -5.03 -12.41 12.40
C ALA A 180 -6.04 -12.98 11.38
N ASN A 181 -6.04 -14.30 11.22
CA ASN A 181 -6.90 -15.03 10.28
C ASN A 181 -7.12 -16.49 10.75
N ASP A 182 -7.68 -17.33 9.88
CA ASP A 182 -8.06 -18.72 10.12
C ASP A 182 -7.02 -19.76 9.61
N LEU A 183 -5.81 -19.33 9.19
CA LEU A 183 -4.73 -20.24 8.81
C LEU A 183 -4.39 -21.14 9.98
N SER A 184 -4.38 -22.46 9.77
CA SER A 184 -4.12 -23.45 10.82
C SER A 184 -2.82 -23.19 11.59
N SER A 185 -2.85 -23.29 12.92
CA SER A 185 -1.67 -23.20 13.78
C SER A 185 -0.60 -24.21 13.38
N GLU A 186 -0.99 -25.44 13.05
CA GLU A 186 -0.07 -26.48 12.58
C GLU A 186 0.63 -26.09 11.26
N LEU A 187 -0.08 -25.42 10.35
CA LEU A 187 0.49 -24.93 9.09
C LEU A 187 1.45 -23.76 9.33
N LEU A 188 1.12 -22.86 10.26
CA LEU A 188 2.00 -21.75 10.66
C LEU A 188 3.29 -22.26 11.31
N GLU A 189 3.19 -23.20 12.25
CA GLU A 189 4.35 -23.82 12.89
C GLU A 189 5.30 -24.40 11.83
N LYS A 190 4.74 -25.16 10.88
CA LYS A 190 5.49 -25.77 9.77
C LYS A 190 6.11 -24.75 8.81
N SER A 191 5.49 -23.58 8.62
CA SER A 191 5.92 -22.59 7.63
C SER A 191 6.75 -21.43 8.20
N THR A 192 6.74 -21.21 9.51
CA THR A 192 7.40 -20.08 10.19
C THR A 192 8.49 -20.49 11.17
N PHE A 193 8.62 -21.79 11.46
CA PHE A 193 9.53 -22.36 12.46
C PHE A 193 9.26 -21.92 13.91
N LEU A 194 8.10 -21.31 14.16
CA LEU A 194 7.63 -20.97 15.50
C LEU A 194 7.05 -22.22 16.19
N ASP A 195 7.19 -22.28 17.50
CA ASP A 195 6.51 -23.30 18.31
C ASP A 195 5.03 -22.97 18.54
N ASP A 196 4.26 -24.00 18.94
CA ASP A 196 2.82 -23.90 19.22
C ASP A 196 2.49 -22.81 20.26
N ALA A 197 3.33 -22.63 21.28
CA ALA A 197 3.11 -21.63 22.32
C ALA A 197 3.27 -20.20 21.77
N GLN A 198 4.26 -19.98 20.90
CA GLN A 198 4.46 -18.71 20.19
C GLN A 198 3.30 -18.40 19.25
N VAL A 199 2.87 -19.37 18.43
CA VAL A 199 1.77 -19.20 17.48
C VAL A 199 0.46 -18.89 18.21
N LYS A 200 0.10 -19.67 19.24
CA LYS A 200 -1.10 -19.43 20.05
C LYS A 200 -1.08 -18.06 20.73
N LYS A 201 0.08 -17.63 21.24
CA LYS A 201 0.22 -16.31 21.86
C LYS A 201 -0.05 -15.20 20.84
N LEU A 202 0.56 -15.25 19.67
CA LEU A 202 0.41 -14.22 18.64
C LEU A 202 -1.01 -14.18 18.09
N LYS A 203 -1.63 -15.33 17.80
CA LYS A 203 -3.04 -15.41 17.38
C LYS A 203 -3.98 -14.84 18.43
N LYS A 204 -3.79 -15.18 19.70
CA LYS A 204 -4.61 -14.63 20.79
C LYS A 204 -4.52 -13.11 20.88
N VAL A 205 -3.33 -12.54 20.69
CA VAL A 205 -3.14 -11.07 20.72
C VAL A 205 -3.78 -10.40 19.51
N LEU A 206 -3.72 -11.03 18.34
CA LEU A 206 -4.10 -10.42 17.06
C LEU A 206 -5.50 -10.84 16.56
N GLY A 207 -6.17 -11.77 17.25
CA GLY A 207 -7.54 -12.22 16.96
C GLY A 207 -7.67 -13.38 15.97
N GLY A 208 -6.60 -14.14 15.70
CA GLY A 208 -6.64 -15.32 14.84
C GLY A 208 -7.36 -16.52 15.49
N THR A 209 -7.95 -17.37 14.64
CA THR A 209 -8.86 -18.46 15.07
C THR A 209 -8.47 -19.87 14.62
N GLY A 210 -7.51 -20.01 13.68
CA GLY A 210 -7.02 -21.31 13.20
C GLY A 210 -6.00 -21.97 14.13
#